data_AF-A0A562J4N2-F1
#
_entry.id   AF-A0A562J4N2-F1
#
_cell.length_a   1.000
_cell.length_b   1.000
_cell.length_c   1.000
_cell.angle_alpha   90.00
_cell.angle_beta   90.00
_cell.angle_gamma   90.00
#
_symmetry.space_group_name_H-M   'P 1'
#
loop_
_entity.id
_entity.type
_entity.pdbx_description
1 polymer ?
#
loop_
_entity_poly.entity_id
_entity_poly.type
_entity_poly.pdbx_seq_one_letter_code
_entity_poly.pdbx_strand_id
1 'polypeptide(L)'
;MKRTILKTTVSSLLIFIAAFSLEAYGVVYEADTYEKLENVLFEQMSRYNQDIEIKYTGKIDNIEETIQDAVDKDIYVNSNIKSASWTITEYPHSKTANINVEINYIITGSKRLEADKKIDVILSEIIDPSMNDHEKVKSVHDYIVQNGMYDSTFQYYSDYDLLMEGKSVCNGYALLAYNMIGKLGIPVKLVSGTGHGEPHIWNMVKLGEYWFHMDTTWDDPLPDNGAVSYSYYMLTDNEILKDHTIDETLVLPQSSKRYFDYLTELGYDKLLAETGLDIYMDENTAKDENELRTILERKIKYHPLKISVRVSKTLSQESLNAAMSNLFRNDFISEIGYGQLNSDSTCECNVLNLYLKYKETPDRIAFDFSDKVYNTATKVNFNVYAIYGNRKINITDNVLIYPYDKEGISISNGTLSFKDSGSYNIDFEFQGIKETASISALSSSAFEYITDKKTENPVNVKIYNQYIDFSSISQWPFIENGRTMVPLRAVFEVMNCKVSWDTATSTAVVEKDGTKILIPANSNTAYINGTAKALDVPAKLVNNRIMVPLRFISEAIDKTVIWDNAERTVLIY
;
A
#
# COMPACT_ATOMS: atom_id res chain seq x y z
N MET A 1 -26.49 37.17 -18.10
CA MET A 1 -26.89 37.34 -16.68
C MET A 1 -25.77 36.72 -15.85
N LYS A 2 -25.14 37.43 -14.89
CA LYS A 2 -24.06 36.86 -14.07
C LYS A 2 -24.71 36.22 -12.84
N ARG A 3 -24.63 34.90 -12.69
CA ARG A 3 -25.12 34.17 -11.52
C ARG A 3 -23.93 33.52 -10.82
N THR A 4 -23.85 33.74 -9.51
CA THR A 4 -22.81 33.17 -8.65
C THR A 4 -23.48 32.20 -7.69
N ILE A 5 -23.01 30.96 -7.65
CA ILE A 5 -23.39 30.00 -6.63
C ILE A 5 -22.34 30.09 -5.52
N LEU A 6 -22.69 30.74 -4.41
CA LEU A 6 -21.89 30.72 -3.18
C LEU A 6 -22.39 29.55 -2.33
N LYS A 7 -21.54 28.57 -2.05
CA LYS A 7 -21.67 27.76 -0.83
C LYS A 7 -21.19 28.66 0.33
N THR A 8 -22.07 29.00 1.26
CA THR A 8 -21.78 29.93 2.36
C THR A 8 -20.76 29.33 3.33
N THR A 9 -19.51 29.80 3.26
CA THR A 9 -18.53 29.71 4.35
C THR A 9 -18.04 31.12 4.67
N VAL A 10 -18.12 31.50 5.94
CA VAL A 10 -17.83 32.85 6.46
C VAL A 10 -16.41 33.30 6.05
N SER A 11 -16.34 34.40 5.31
CA SER A 11 -15.10 34.96 4.78
C SER A 11 -14.24 35.59 5.88
N SER A 12 -13.02 35.12 6.04
CA SER A 12 -11.90 35.93 6.54
C SER A 12 -10.98 36.33 5.38
N LEU A 13 -10.72 37.64 5.36
CA LEU A 13 -10.03 38.45 4.37
C LEU A 13 -8.65 37.87 3.96
N LEU A 14 -8.38 37.72 2.66
CA LEU A 14 -7.07 37.31 2.13
C LEU A 14 -6.54 38.33 1.12
N ILE A 15 -5.28 38.71 1.37
CA ILE A 15 -4.46 39.67 0.64
C ILE A 15 -4.06 39.05 -0.70
N PHE A 16 -4.31 39.79 -1.79
CA PHE A 16 -3.83 39.46 -3.13
C PHE A 16 -2.31 39.48 -3.16
N ILE A 17 -1.68 38.32 -3.31
CA ILE A 17 -0.32 38.22 -3.85
C ILE A 17 -0.46 37.52 -5.21
N ALA A 18 -0.30 38.30 -6.27
CA ALA A 18 -0.27 37.82 -7.64
C ALA A 18 1.05 37.08 -7.88
N ALA A 19 1.01 35.75 -7.90
CA ALA A 19 2.05 34.94 -8.51
C ALA A 19 1.58 34.59 -9.94
N PHE A 20 2.24 35.18 -10.93
CA PHE A 20 2.03 34.85 -12.34
C PHE A 20 2.55 33.43 -12.61
N SER A 21 1.66 32.49 -12.91
CA SER A 21 1.97 31.29 -13.69
C SER A 21 1.44 31.46 -15.11
N LEU A 22 2.25 31.05 -16.10
CA LEU A 22 1.92 31.07 -17.51
C LEU A 22 0.80 30.06 -17.80
N GLU A 23 -0.45 30.51 -17.85
CA GLU A 23 -1.59 29.69 -18.31
C GLU A 23 -1.85 29.94 -19.80
N ALA A 24 -2.27 28.90 -20.49
CA ALA A 24 -2.59 28.93 -21.92
C ALA A 24 -3.85 29.77 -22.17
N TYR A 25 -3.68 31.09 -22.32
CA TYR A 25 -4.73 31.97 -22.80
C TYR A 25 -5.13 31.60 -24.23
N GLY A 26 -6.39 31.19 -24.44
CA GLY A 26 -7.07 31.31 -25.74
C GLY A 26 -7.52 30.03 -26.48
N VAL A 27 -7.71 28.89 -25.81
CA VAL A 27 -8.34 27.72 -26.45
C VAL A 27 -9.87 27.82 -26.32
N VAL A 28 -10.54 28.05 -27.45
CA VAL A 28 -12.01 28.01 -27.54
C VAL A 28 -12.44 26.60 -27.92
N TYR A 29 -13.23 25.95 -27.07
CA TYR A 29 -13.80 24.63 -27.33
C TYR A 29 -15.09 24.76 -28.17
N GLU A 30 -15.50 23.70 -28.86
CA GLU A 30 -16.75 23.70 -29.64
C GLU A 30 -17.69 22.58 -29.17
N ALA A 31 -18.98 22.91 -29.07
CA ALA A 31 -20.04 21.93 -28.79
C ALA A 31 -21.32 22.29 -29.58
N ASP A 32 -22.09 21.27 -29.97
CA ASP A 32 -23.32 21.41 -30.76
C ASP A 32 -24.53 20.66 -30.16
N THR A 33 -24.31 19.99 -29.05
CA THR A 33 -25.28 19.17 -28.31
C THR A 33 -24.97 19.24 -26.81
N TYR A 34 -25.97 18.97 -25.96
CA TYR A 34 -25.79 18.92 -24.51
C TYR A 34 -24.74 17.88 -24.10
N GLU A 35 -24.74 16.71 -24.70
CA GLU A 35 -23.74 15.67 -24.43
C GLU A 35 -22.31 16.14 -24.72
N LYS A 36 -22.08 16.82 -25.85
CA LYS A 36 -20.75 17.39 -26.14
C LYS A 36 -20.37 18.50 -25.19
N LEU A 37 -21.33 19.34 -24.79
CA LEU A 37 -21.11 20.39 -23.79
C LEU A 37 -20.70 19.78 -22.45
N GLU A 38 -21.45 18.79 -21.95
CA GLU A 38 -21.14 18.05 -20.73
C GLU A 38 -19.75 17.41 -20.80
N ASN A 39 -19.41 16.75 -21.92
CA ASN A 39 -18.11 16.11 -22.10
C ASN A 39 -16.95 17.11 -22.10
N VAL A 40 -17.11 18.26 -22.77
CA VAL A 40 -16.09 19.33 -22.76
C VAL A 40 -15.91 19.85 -21.33
N LEU A 41 -17.00 20.18 -20.64
CA LEU A 41 -16.93 20.67 -19.26
C LEU A 41 -16.26 19.65 -18.35
N PHE A 42 -16.67 18.38 -18.41
CA PHE A 42 -16.07 17.31 -17.62
C PHE A 42 -14.58 17.14 -17.89
N GLU A 43 -14.15 17.13 -19.16
CA GLU A 43 -12.72 17.00 -19.53
C GLU A 43 -11.91 18.17 -18.98
N GLN A 44 -12.41 19.40 -19.11
CA GLN A 44 -11.70 20.59 -18.65
C GLN A 44 -11.65 20.67 -17.12
N MET A 45 -12.75 20.34 -16.44
CA MET A 45 -12.80 20.33 -14.98
C MET A 45 -11.91 19.24 -14.38
N SER A 46 -11.85 18.07 -15.02
CA SER A 46 -10.94 16.98 -14.64
C SER A 46 -9.46 17.38 -14.75
N ARG A 47 -9.14 18.42 -15.54
CA ARG A 47 -7.80 18.99 -15.68
C ARG A 47 -7.56 20.23 -14.82
N TYR A 48 -8.52 20.60 -13.96
CA TYR A 48 -8.47 21.79 -13.10
C TYR A 48 -8.32 23.11 -13.89
N ASN A 49 -8.84 23.17 -15.12
CA ASN A 49 -8.87 24.42 -15.89
C ASN A 49 -9.93 25.36 -15.30
N GLN A 50 -9.54 26.59 -14.99
CA GLN A 50 -10.40 27.58 -14.33
C GLN A 50 -11.35 28.25 -15.32
N ASP A 51 -10.82 28.73 -16.44
CA ASP A 51 -11.57 29.44 -17.47
C ASP A 51 -11.83 28.53 -18.68
N ILE A 52 -13.11 28.24 -18.94
CA ILE A 52 -13.55 27.35 -20.00
C ILE A 52 -14.45 28.12 -20.97
N GLU A 53 -13.93 28.46 -22.14
CA GLU A 53 -14.66 29.14 -23.21
C GLU A 53 -15.15 28.13 -24.26
N ILE A 54 -16.47 28.07 -24.47
CA ILE A 54 -17.12 27.10 -25.37
C ILE A 54 -18.01 27.84 -26.37
N LYS A 55 -17.66 27.73 -27.64
CA LYS A 55 -18.53 28.11 -28.76
C LYS A 55 -19.58 27.02 -28.97
N TYR A 56 -20.81 27.36 -28.67
CA TYR A 56 -21.95 26.45 -28.72
C TYR A 56 -22.86 26.75 -29.92
N THR A 57 -23.23 25.70 -30.66
CA THR A 57 -24.08 25.80 -31.88
C THR A 57 -25.37 24.99 -31.79
N GLY A 58 -25.63 24.37 -30.62
CA GLY A 58 -26.81 23.55 -30.35
C GLY A 58 -28.03 24.34 -29.88
N LYS A 59 -29.02 23.62 -29.36
CA LYS A 59 -30.23 24.21 -28.75
C LYS A 59 -29.90 24.86 -27.40
N ILE A 60 -30.41 26.07 -27.17
CA ILE A 60 -30.14 26.87 -25.97
C ILE A 60 -31.16 26.68 -24.84
N ASP A 61 -32.29 26.03 -25.13
CA ASP A 61 -33.31 25.72 -24.12
C ASP A 61 -32.65 24.92 -22.97
N ASN A 62 -32.93 25.24 -21.71
CA ASN A 62 -32.39 24.56 -20.53
C ASN A 62 -30.85 24.48 -20.43
N ILE A 63 -30.11 25.28 -21.20
CA ILE A 63 -28.63 25.22 -21.22
C ILE A 63 -28.00 25.48 -19.84
N GLU A 64 -28.61 26.33 -19.01
CA GLU A 64 -28.13 26.61 -17.65
C GLU A 64 -28.25 25.37 -16.76
N GLU A 65 -29.36 24.63 -16.87
CA GLU A 65 -29.57 23.36 -16.16
C GLU A 65 -28.57 22.31 -16.64
N THR A 66 -28.33 22.22 -17.96
CA THR A 66 -27.28 21.33 -18.50
C THR A 66 -25.89 21.67 -17.98
N ILE A 67 -25.53 22.95 -17.86
CA ILE A 67 -24.22 23.35 -17.30
C ILE A 67 -24.15 22.99 -15.82
N GLN A 68 -25.21 23.28 -15.05
CA GLN A 68 -25.28 22.92 -13.63
C GLN A 68 -25.14 21.40 -13.44
N ASP A 69 -25.93 20.62 -14.19
CA ASP A 69 -25.88 19.16 -14.17
C ASP A 69 -24.48 18.68 -14.54
N ALA A 70 -23.84 19.26 -15.56
CA ALA A 70 -22.47 18.90 -15.93
C ALA A 70 -21.45 19.14 -14.79
N VAL A 71 -21.61 20.24 -14.04
CA VAL A 71 -20.76 20.56 -12.88
C VAL A 71 -20.99 19.59 -11.72
N ASP A 72 -22.25 19.22 -11.47
CA ASP A 72 -22.62 18.37 -10.33
C ASP A 72 -22.53 16.87 -10.60
N LYS A 73 -22.47 16.45 -11.87
CA LYS A 73 -22.59 15.06 -12.33
C LYS A 73 -21.55 14.12 -11.77
N ASP A 74 -20.28 14.55 -11.71
CA ASP A 74 -19.18 13.71 -11.23
C ASP A 74 -18.79 14.13 -9.81
N ILE A 75 -18.96 13.19 -8.87
CA ILE A 75 -18.71 13.42 -7.45
C ILE A 75 -17.27 13.85 -7.22
N TYR A 76 -16.30 13.21 -7.89
CA TYR A 76 -14.89 13.50 -7.69
C TYR A 76 -14.54 14.92 -8.13
N VAL A 77 -15.00 15.31 -9.32
CA VAL A 77 -14.81 16.66 -9.85
C VAL A 77 -15.51 17.69 -8.96
N ASN A 78 -16.78 17.48 -8.63
CA ASN A 78 -17.56 18.41 -7.80
C ASN A 78 -16.94 18.58 -6.40
N SER A 79 -16.42 17.51 -5.80
CA SER A 79 -15.69 17.51 -4.52
C SER A 79 -14.42 18.36 -4.52
N ASN A 80 -13.91 18.75 -5.69
CA ASN A 80 -12.74 19.63 -5.84
C ASN A 80 -13.13 21.08 -6.19
N ILE A 81 -14.42 21.37 -6.40
CA ILE A 81 -14.92 22.70 -6.79
C ILE A 81 -15.38 23.47 -5.56
N LYS A 82 -14.77 24.63 -5.34
CA LYS A 82 -15.18 25.59 -4.32
C LYS A 82 -16.39 26.40 -4.76
N SER A 83 -16.39 26.86 -6.03
CA SER A 83 -17.52 27.54 -6.66
C SER A 83 -17.42 27.47 -8.17
N ALA A 84 -18.55 27.41 -8.85
CA ALA A 84 -18.66 27.56 -10.30
C ALA A 84 -19.54 28.76 -10.65
N SER A 85 -19.24 29.44 -11.76
CA SER A 85 -20.12 30.44 -12.35
C SER A 85 -20.02 30.41 -13.86
N TRP A 86 -21.06 30.87 -14.56
CA TRP A 86 -21.04 30.90 -16.02
C TRP A 86 -21.75 32.11 -16.60
N THR A 87 -21.39 32.43 -17.83
CA THR A 87 -22.05 33.43 -18.66
C THR A 87 -22.31 32.88 -20.05
N ILE A 88 -23.48 33.21 -20.59
CA ILE A 88 -23.91 32.79 -21.93
C ILE A 88 -24.17 34.06 -22.74
N THR A 89 -23.50 34.16 -23.89
CA THR A 89 -23.62 35.27 -24.84
C THR A 89 -24.13 34.74 -26.16
N GLU A 90 -25.39 35.03 -26.49
CA GLU A 90 -26.03 34.58 -27.73
C GLU A 90 -25.76 35.53 -28.90
N TYR A 91 -25.57 34.96 -30.09
CA TYR A 91 -25.39 35.67 -31.36
C TYR A 91 -26.49 35.24 -32.35
N PRO A 92 -27.64 35.94 -32.35
CA PRO A 92 -28.83 35.52 -33.11
C PRO A 92 -28.60 35.39 -34.62
N HIS A 93 -27.71 36.22 -35.19
CA HIS A 93 -27.43 36.22 -36.64
C HIS A 93 -26.64 34.99 -37.10
N SER A 94 -25.72 34.48 -36.27
CA SER A 94 -24.91 33.29 -36.57
C SER A 94 -25.50 32.00 -35.99
N LYS A 95 -26.59 32.08 -35.22
CA LYS A 95 -27.19 30.97 -34.45
C LYS A 95 -26.16 30.27 -33.56
N THR A 96 -25.32 31.05 -32.91
CA THR A 96 -24.26 30.54 -32.02
C THR A 96 -24.37 31.21 -30.65
N ALA A 97 -23.90 30.56 -29.60
CA ALA A 97 -23.69 31.13 -28.28
C ALA A 97 -22.23 30.95 -27.86
N ASN A 98 -21.71 31.85 -27.05
CA ASN A 98 -20.47 31.66 -26.32
C ASN A 98 -20.79 31.40 -24.85
N ILE A 99 -20.34 30.28 -24.33
CA ILE A 99 -20.51 29.85 -22.95
C ILE A 99 -19.14 29.96 -22.27
N ASN A 100 -19.02 30.85 -21.29
CA ASN A 100 -17.82 30.96 -20.46
C ASN A 100 -18.14 30.42 -19.09
N VAL A 101 -17.46 29.36 -18.67
CA VAL A 101 -17.56 28.77 -17.34
C VAL A 101 -16.28 29.07 -16.56
N GLU A 102 -16.41 29.65 -15.38
CA GLU A 102 -15.34 29.99 -14.45
C GLU A 102 -15.45 29.08 -13.22
N ILE A 103 -14.42 28.27 -12.97
CA ILE A 103 -14.35 27.33 -11.87
C ILE A 103 -13.25 27.74 -10.89
N ASN A 104 -13.65 27.97 -9.64
CA ASN A 104 -12.72 28.10 -8.53
C ASN A 104 -12.59 26.75 -7.83
N TYR A 105 -11.41 26.14 -7.91
CA TYR A 105 -11.11 24.88 -7.25
C TYR A 105 -10.62 25.08 -5.80
N ILE A 106 -10.74 24.02 -5.00
CA ILE A 106 -10.13 23.93 -3.66
C ILE A 106 -8.60 23.88 -3.78
N ILE A 107 -8.10 23.14 -4.78
CA ILE A 107 -6.66 23.04 -5.10
C ILE A 107 -6.40 23.32 -6.57
N THR A 108 -5.18 23.73 -6.92
CA THR A 108 -4.76 23.93 -8.31
C THR A 108 -4.35 22.61 -8.96
N GLY A 109 -4.35 22.56 -10.30
CA GLY A 109 -3.85 21.39 -11.05
C GLY A 109 -2.38 21.04 -10.75
N SER A 110 -1.54 22.04 -10.44
CA SER A 110 -0.16 21.82 -9.99
C SER A 110 -0.09 21.08 -8.65
N LYS A 111 -0.93 21.44 -7.69
CA LYS A 111 -1.06 20.76 -6.40
C LYS A 111 -1.59 19.34 -6.55
N ARG A 112 -2.56 19.11 -7.45
CA ARG A 112 -3.03 17.76 -7.79
C ARG A 112 -1.89 16.87 -8.27
N LEU A 113 -1.06 17.35 -9.20
CA LEU A 113 0.10 16.60 -9.71
C LEU A 113 1.14 16.33 -8.60
N GLU A 114 1.30 17.25 -7.66
CA GLU A 114 2.18 17.06 -6.50
C GLU A 114 1.63 15.99 -5.55
N ALA A 115 0.34 16.04 -5.22
CA ALA A 115 -0.34 15.02 -4.43
C ALA A 115 -0.22 13.64 -5.08
N ASP A 116 -0.40 13.54 -6.40
CA ASP A 116 -0.29 12.26 -7.12
C ASP A 116 1.10 11.64 -7.01
N LYS A 117 2.17 12.45 -7.11
CA LYS A 117 3.54 11.99 -6.90
C LYS A 117 3.79 11.54 -5.47
N LYS A 118 3.24 12.28 -4.50
CA LYS A 118 3.37 11.93 -3.08
C LYS A 118 2.65 10.62 -2.78
N ILE A 119 1.46 10.42 -3.36
CA ILE A 119 0.73 9.15 -3.28
C ILE A 119 1.56 8.01 -3.87
N ASP A 120 2.19 8.19 -5.04
CA ASP A 120 3.01 7.15 -5.66
C ASP A 120 4.18 6.73 -4.75
N VAL A 121 4.83 7.69 -4.08
CA VAL A 121 5.89 7.41 -3.10
C VAL A 121 5.33 6.64 -1.90
N ILE A 122 4.24 7.11 -1.29
CA ILE A 122 3.62 6.44 -0.13
C ILE A 122 3.21 5.02 -0.48
N LEU A 123 2.55 4.81 -1.62
CA LEU A 123 2.15 3.47 -2.07
C LEU A 123 3.36 2.55 -2.26
N SER A 124 4.49 3.07 -2.75
CA SER A 124 5.72 2.28 -2.86
C SER A 124 6.33 1.86 -1.51
N GLU A 125 6.01 2.60 -0.44
CA GLU A 125 6.47 2.31 0.92
C GLU A 125 5.54 1.34 1.66
N ILE A 126 4.22 1.48 1.48
CA ILE A 126 3.21 0.74 2.26
C ILE A 126 2.67 -0.53 1.55
N ILE A 127 2.92 -0.68 0.25
CA ILE A 127 2.42 -1.81 -0.54
C ILE A 127 3.55 -2.76 -0.92
N ASP A 128 3.44 -4.02 -0.46
CA ASP A 128 4.27 -5.12 -0.95
C ASP A 128 3.60 -5.77 -2.19
N PRO A 129 4.33 -6.04 -3.29
CA PRO A 129 3.77 -6.67 -4.49
C PRO A 129 3.08 -8.03 -4.26
N SER A 130 3.41 -8.73 -3.18
CA SER A 130 2.78 -9.99 -2.77
C SER A 130 1.45 -9.81 -2.01
N MET A 131 1.11 -8.58 -1.61
CA MET A 131 -0.17 -8.30 -0.96
C MET A 131 -1.33 -8.60 -1.91
N ASN A 132 -2.34 -9.29 -1.37
CA ASN A 132 -3.62 -9.38 -2.07
C ASN A 132 -4.40 -8.05 -1.95
N ASP A 133 -5.46 -7.90 -2.72
CA ASP A 133 -6.21 -6.63 -2.78
C ASP A 133 -6.84 -6.22 -1.44
N HIS A 134 -7.17 -7.18 -0.57
CA HIS A 134 -7.67 -6.88 0.77
C HIS A 134 -6.59 -6.28 1.66
N GLU A 135 -5.38 -6.85 1.63
CA GLU A 135 -4.22 -6.34 2.36
C GLU A 135 -3.83 -4.95 1.85
N LYS A 136 -3.84 -4.73 0.54
CA LYS A 136 -3.57 -3.42 -0.07
C LYS A 136 -4.55 -2.35 0.41
N VAL A 137 -5.85 -2.63 0.38
CA VAL A 137 -6.88 -1.68 0.81
C VAL A 137 -6.77 -1.41 2.30
N LYS A 138 -6.48 -2.43 3.12
CA LYS A 138 -6.19 -2.25 4.54
C LYS A 138 -4.98 -1.35 4.76
N SER A 139 -3.86 -1.56 4.06
CA SER A 139 -2.67 -0.71 4.18
C SER A 139 -2.96 0.75 3.84
N VAL A 140 -3.75 1.01 2.79
CA VAL A 140 -4.18 2.37 2.43
C VAL A 140 -5.06 2.97 3.53
N HIS A 141 -6.06 2.23 4.01
CA HIS A 141 -6.92 2.65 5.10
C HIS A 141 -6.11 3.01 6.36
N ASP A 142 -5.25 2.10 6.81
CA ASP A 142 -4.45 2.25 8.02
C ASP A 142 -3.51 3.47 7.90
N TYR A 143 -2.89 3.65 6.73
CA TYR A 143 -2.06 4.82 6.47
C TYR A 143 -2.84 6.14 6.62
N ILE A 144 -4.02 6.22 5.99
CA ILE A 144 -4.84 7.44 6.04
C ILE A 144 -5.27 7.74 7.47
N VAL A 145 -5.75 6.74 8.20
CA VAL A 145 -6.22 6.89 9.59
C VAL A 145 -5.06 7.25 10.54
N GLN A 146 -3.87 6.68 10.37
CA GLN A 146 -2.71 6.95 11.23
C GLN A 146 -2.05 8.31 10.98
N ASN A 147 -2.23 8.89 9.79
CA ASN A 147 -1.56 10.13 9.38
C ASN A 147 -2.53 11.30 9.20
N GLY A 148 -3.84 11.05 9.34
CA GLY A 148 -4.89 12.06 9.28
C GLY A 148 -5.35 12.48 10.66
N MET A 149 -5.84 13.71 10.76
CA MET A 149 -6.62 14.18 11.90
C MET A 149 -7.78 15.05 11.41
N TYR A 150 -9.00 14.73 11.84
CA TYR A 150 -10.19 15.44 11.42
C TYR A 150 -10.15 16.95 11.77
N ASP A 151 -10.38 17.80 10.76
CA ASP A 151 -10.40 19.26 10.92
C ASP A 151 -11.80 19.79 11.26
N SER A 152 -12.08 19.93 12.56
CA SER A 152 -13.33 20.55 13.03
C SER A 152 -13.41 22.07 12.80
N THR A 153 -12.34 22.72 12.33
CA THR A 153 -12.32 24.16 12.02
C THR A 153 -12.79 24.47 10.60
N PHE A 154 -12.91 23.43 9.75
CA PHE A 154 -13.33 23.55 8.36
C PHE A 154 -12.44 24.53 7.57
N GLN A 155 -11.12 24.41 7.73
CA GLN A 155 -10.09 25.14 6.99
C GLN A 155 -9.42 24.26 5.93
N TYR A 156 -9.32 22.96 6.17
CA TYR A 156 -8.68 21.97 5.30
C TYR A 156 -9.74 21.02 4.71
N TYR A 157 -9.81 20.91 3.38
CA TYR A 157 -10.91 20.22 2.69
C TYR A 157 -10.50 19.20 1.65
N SER A 158 -9.26 19.28 1.16
CA SER A 158 -8.79 18.42 0.08
C SER A 158 -7.99 17.23 0.61
N ASP A 159 -7.77 16.24 -0.26
CA ASP A 159 -6.81 15.17 -0.02
C ASP A 159 -5.37 15.68 -0.01
N TYR A 160 -5.08 16.75 -0.76
CA TYR A 160 -3.80 17.47 -0.68
C TYR A 160 -3.54 18.02 0.72
N ASP A 161 -4.56 18.63 1.34
CA ASP A 161 -4.43 19.15 2.71
C ASP A 161 -4.16 18.02 3.71
N LEU A 162 -4.88 16.89 3.55
CA LEU A 162 -4.67 15.71 4.37
C LEU A 162 -3.25 15.15 4.22
N LEU A 163 -2.75 15.07 2.99
CA LEU A 163 -1.40 14.57 2.68
C LEU A 163 -0.27 15.46 3.20
N MET A 164 -0.45 16.78 3.14
CA MET A 164 0.63 17.73 3.42
C MET A 164 0.61 18.25 4.85
N GLU A 165 -0.58 18.51 5.39
CA GLU A 165 -0.76 19.10 6.72
C GLU A 165 -1.22 18.07 7.76
N GLY A 166 -1.57 16.85 7.32
CA GLY A 166 -2.09 15.78 8.17
C GLY A 166 -3.51 16.03 8.64
N LYS A 167 -4.27 16.96 8.03
CA LYS A 167 -5.61 17.36 8.49
C LYS A 167 -6.55 17.66 7.33
N SER A 168 -7.81 17.23 7.45
CA SER A 168 -8.87 17.58 6.50
C SER A 168 -10.26 17.23 7.07
N VAL A 169 -11.32 17.57 6.34
CA VAL A 169 -12.68 17.06 6.59
C VAL A 169 -12.96 15.79 5.77
N CYS A 170 -14.17 15.22 5.89
CA CYS A 170 -14.58 13.98 5.21
C CYS A 170 -14.23 13.95 3.70
N ASN A 171 -14.35 15.09 3.02
CA ASN A 171 -13.97 15.23 1.62
C ASN A 171 -12.51 14.86 1.34
N GLY A 172 -11.56 15.32 2.18
CA GLY A 172 -10.15 14.98 1.98
C GLY A 172 -9.85 13.51 2.22
N TYR A 173 -10.48 12.90 3.23
CA TYR A 173 -10.34 11.48 3.55
C TYR A 173 -10.85 10.60 2.42
N ALA A 174 -12.07 10.86 1.95
CA ALA A 174 -12.71 10.06 0.90
C ALA A 174 -11.99 10.20 -0.46
N LEU A 175 -11.53 11.41 -0.80
CA LEU A 175 -10.76 11.65 -2.03
C LEU A 175 -9.38 11.00 -1.95
N LEU A 176 -8.70 11.05 -0.79
CA LEU A 176 -7.40 10.41 -0.65
C LEU A 176 -7.51 8.89 -0.80
N ALA A 177 -8.47 8.26 -0.13
CA ALA A 177 -8.74 6.84 -0.27
C ALA A 177 -9.10 6.46 -1.72
N TYR A 178 -9.96 7.24 -2.38
CA TYR A 178 -10.32 7.05 -3.79
C TYR A 178 -9.08 7.08 -4.70
N ASN A 179 -8.22 8.08 -4.54
CA ASN A 179 -7.03 8.24 -5.37
C ASN A 179 -5.98 7.15 -5.11
N MET A 180 -5.75 6.79 -3.85
CA MET A 180 -4.78 5.75 -3.47
C MET A 180 -5.23 4.37 -3.93
N ILE A 181 -6.48 3.98 -3.67
CA ILE A 181 -7.03 2.67 -4.05
C ILE A 181 -7.16 2.56 -5.59
N GLY A 182 -7.59 3.63 -6.26
CA GLY A 182 -7.67 3.68 -7.71
C GLY A 182 -6.32 3.47 -8.40
N LYS A 183 -5.23 4.04 -7.87
CA LYS A 183 -3.86 3.82 -8.38
C LYS A 183 -3.38 2.37 -8.23
N LEU A 184 -3.95 1.60 -7.30
CA LEU A 184 -3.67 0.17 -7.14
C LEU A 184 -4.46 -0.71 -8.13
N GLY A 185 -5.28 -0.10 -8.99
CA GLY A 185 -6.12 -0.83 -9.95
C GLY A 185 -7.34 -1.50 -9.30
N ILE A 186 -7.64 -1.19 -8.05
CA ILE A 186 -8.76 -1.76 -7.31
C ILE A 186 -9.99 -0.86 -7.54
N PRO A 187 -11.13 -1.41 -8.01
CA PRO A 187 -12.31 -0.59 -8.27
C PRO A 187 -12.82 0.07 -6.98
N VAL A 188 -12.93 1.40 -7.01
CA VAL A 188 -13.40 2.22 -5.90
C VAL A 188 -14.40 3.26 -6.42
N LYS A 189 -15.38 3.60 -5.59
CA LYS A 189 -16.40 4.62 -5.84
C LYS A 189 -16.45 5.59 -4.67
N LEU A 190 -16.75 6.85 -4.95
CA LEU A 190 -17.19 7.80 -3.93
C LEU A 190 -18.69 7.61 -3.69
N VAL A 191 -19.10 7.79 -2.44
CA VAL A 191 -20.49 7.79 -2.03
C VAL A 191 -20.77 9.10 -1.31
N SER A 192 -21.76 9.85 -1.77
CA SER A 192 -22.27 11.04 -1.10
C SER A 192 -23.61 10.75 -0.43
N GLY A 193 -23.88 11.50 0.64
CA GLY A 193 -25.10 11.35 1.41
C GLY A 193 -25.04 12.11 2.71
N THR A 194 -25.58 11.54 3.80
CA THR A 194 -25.46 12.11 5.14
C THR A 194 -25.03 11.10 6.18
N GLY A 195 -24.27 11.55 7.18
CA GLY A 195 -23.95 10.80 8.40
C GLY A 195 -24.53 11.54 9.60
N HIS A 196 -25.38 10.88 10.39
CA HIS A 196 -26.18 11.53 11.45
C HIS A 196 -26.97 12.78 11.01
N GLY A 197 -27.36 12.84 9.73
CA GLY A 197 -28.14 13.94 9.14
C GLY A 197 -27.31 15.12 8.60
N GLU A 198 -25.99 15.10 8.75
CA GLU A 198 -25.09 16.11 8.19
C GLU A 198 -24.47 15.61 6.87
N PRO A 199 -24.24 16.50 5.87
CA PRO A 199 -23.63 16.11 4.59
C PRO A 199 -22.31 15.38 4.79
N HIS A 200 -22.16 14.24 4.12
CA HIS A 200 -21.01 13.35 4.29
C HIS A 200 -20.61 12.67 2.99
N ILE A 201 -19.34 12.27 2.90
CA ILE A 201 -18.78 11.56 1.75
C ILE A 201 -17.80 10.48 2.24
N TRP A 202 -17.90 9.29 1.63
CA TRP A 202 -17.07 8.13 1.94
C TRP A 202 -16.85 7.27 0.68
N ASN A 203 -16.35 6.04 0.83
CA ASN A 203 -16.01 5.18 -0.29
C ASN A 203 -16.80 3.86 -0.32
N MET A 204 -16.88 3.26 -1.51
CA MET A 204 -17.13 1.84 -1.70
C MET A 204 -15.99 1.20 -2.47
N VAL A 205 -15.54 0.02 -2.06
CA VAL A 205 -14.42 -0.69 -2.66
C VAL A 205 -14.88 -2.08 -3.12
N LYS A 206 -14.48 -2.50 -4.32
CA LYS A 206 -14.73 -3.85 -4.83
C LYS A 206 -13.58 -4.77 -4.45
N LEU A 207 -13.87 -5.84 -3.72
CA LEU A 207 -12.93 -6.89 -3.36
C LEU A 207 -13.45 -8.23 -3.88
N GLY A 208 -12.76 -8.79 -4.88
CA GLY A 208 -13.27 -9.90 -5.69
C GLY A 208 -14.57 -9.52 -6.41
N GLU A 209 -15.65 -10.23 -6.14
CA GLU A 209 -16.96 -9.95 -6.75
C GLU A 209 -17.89 -9.07 -5.89
N TYR A 210 -17.48 -8.75 -4.67
CA TYR A 210 -18.32 -8.04 -3.71
C TYR A 210 -17.88 -6.58 -3.54
N TRP A 211 -18.85 -5.71 -3.32
CA TRP A 211 -18.63 -4.31 -2.96
C TRP A 211 -18.85 -4.12 -1.47
N PHE A 212 -18.05 -3.26 -0.85
CA PHE A 212 -18.12 -2.94 0.58
C PHE A 212 -17.97 -1.44 0.80
N HIS A 213 -18.66 -0.90 1.79
CA HIS A 213 -18.48 0.50 2.23
C HIS A 213 -17.24 0.65 3.11
N MET A 214 -16.54 1.76 2.96
CA MET A 214 -15.39 2.12 3.77
C MET A 214 -15.43 3.61 4.07
N ASP A 215 -15.39 3.98 5.34
CA ASP A 215 -15.35 5.37 5.78
C ASP A 215 -14.13 5.62 6.68
N THR A 216 -13.05 6.06 6.04
CA THR A 216 -11.80 6.42 6.73
C THR A 216 -11.95 7.63 7.65
N THR A 217 -12.98 8.46 7.46
CA THR A 217 -13.23 9.63 8.31
C THR A 217 -13.77 9.19 9.67
N TRP A 218 -14.72 8.25 9.68
CA TRP A 218 -15.33 7.75 10.92
C TRP A 218 -14.49 6.66 11.59
N ASP A 219 -13.48 6.13 10.89
CA ASP A 219 -12.44 5.28 11.47
C ASP A 219 -11.21 6.05 12.00
N ASP A 220 -11.16 7.38 11.82
CA ASP A 220 -10.23 8.27 12.52
C ASP A 220 -10.72 8.57 13.96
N PRO A 221 -10.03 8.07 15.01
CA PRO A 221 -10.51 8.23 16.37
C PRO A 221 -10.44 9.68 16.85
N LEU A 222 -11.49 10.14 17.55
CA LEU A 222 -11.52 11.44 18.23
C LEU A 222 -11.60 11.26 19.76
N PRO A 223 -10.66 11.82 20.56
CA PRO A 223 -9.44 12.50 20.14
C PRO A 223 -8.43 11.55 19.50
N ASP A 224 -7.63 12.07 18.57
CA ASP A 224 -6.56 11.30 17.95
C ASP A 224 -5.60 10.76 19.01
N ASN A 225 -5.37 9.45 18.94
CA ASN A 225 -4.52 8.68 19.84
C ASN A 225 -3.54 7.77 19.09
N GLY A 226 -3.40 7.96 17.77
CA GLY A 226 -2.55 7.15 16.89
C GLY A 226 -3.03 5.71 16.69
N ALA A 227 -4.25 5.36 17.12
CA ALA A 227 -4.84 4.05 16.87
C ALA A 227 -5.67 4.06 15.58
N VAL A 228 -5.82 2.88 14.97
CA VAL A 228 -6.72 2.66 13.84
C VAL A 228 -8.02 2.03 14.33
N SER A 229 -9.16 2.60 13.95
CA SER A 229 -10.47 1.94 14.08
C SER A 229 -10.80 1.17 12.79
N TYR A 230 -11.64 0.14 12.91
CA TYR A 230 -12.19 -0.62 11.77
C TYR A 230 -13.72 -0.73 11.89
N SER A 231 -14.32 0.23 12.58
CA SER A 231 -15.76 0.26 12.86
C SER A 231 -16.57 0.55 11.60
N TYR A 232 -15.99 1.30 10.65
CA TYR A 232 -16.59 1.63 9.35
C TYR A 232 -15.79 1.06 8.18
N TYR A 233 -15.06 -0.04 8.42
CA TYR A 233 -14.23 -0.71 7.44
C TYR A 233 -14.94 -1.91 6.83
N MET A 234 -15.15 -1.86 5.51
CA MET A 234 -15.74 -2.93 4.69
C MET A 234 -17.14 -3.39 5.14
N LEU A 235 -18.04 -2.43 5.36
CA LEU A 235 -19.41 -2.67 5.80
C LEU A 235 -20.36 -3.01 4.65
N THR A 236 -21.41 -3.77 4.97
CA THR A 236 -22.59 -3.97 4.11
C THR A 236 -23.54 -2.78 4.12
N ASP A 237 -24.49 -2.74 3.17
CA ASP A 237 -25.58 -1.76 3.13
C ASP A 237 -26.36 -1.76 4.47
N ASN A 238 -26.65 -2.95 5.01
CA ASN A 238 -27.38 -3.10 6.27
C ASN A 238 -26.59 -2.59 7.50
N GLU A 239 -25.26 -2.55 7.40
CA GLU A 239 -24.39 -2.09 8.48
C GLU A 239 -24.20 -0.57 8.42
N ILE A 240 -23.86 -0.03 7.25
CA ILE A 240 -23.60 1.41 7.07
C ILE A 240 -24.88 2.26 7.19
N LEU A 241 -26.02 1.76 6.69
CA LEU A 241 -27.27 2.54 6.63
C LEU A 241 -27.98 2.70 7.99
N LYS A 242 -27.35 2.25 9.09
CA LYS A 242 -27.86 2.46 10.45
C LYS A 242 -27.75 3.91 10.90
N ASP A 243 -26.70 4.59 10.45
CA ASP A 243 -26.38 5.98 10.79
C ASP A 243 -26.01 6.83 9.57
N HIS A 244 -25.82 6.20 8.40
CA HIS A 244 -25.65 6.86 7.11
C HIS A 244 -26.89 6.78 6.23
N THR A 245 -27.01 7.72 5.30
CA THR A 245 -27.97 7.68 4.19
C THR A 245 -27.22 7.99 2.91
N ILE A 246 -27.62 7.38 1.79
CA ILE A 246 -27.02 7.58 0.46
C ILE A 246 -27.92 8.51 -0.34
N ASP A 247 -27.33 9.45 -1.07
CA ASP A 247 -28.09 10.34 -1.96
C ASP A 247 -28.89 9.54 -3.01
N GLU A 248 -30.17 9.85 -3.16
CA GLU A 248 -31.10 9.10 -4.03
C GLU A 248 -30.71 9.12 -5.52
N THR A 249 -29.89 10.08 -5.93
CA THR A 249 -29.39 10.22 -7.31
C THR A 249 -28.26 9.25 -7.63
N LEU A 250 -27.66 8.61 -6.62
CA LEU A 250 -26.53 7.70 -6.81
C LEU A 250 -26.99 6.28 -7.18
N VAL A 251 -26.48 5.80 -8.31
CA VAL A 251 -26.62 4.40 -8.72
C VAL A 251 -25.39 3.63 -8.27
N LEU A 252 -25.51 2.92 -7.16
CA LEU A 252 -24.45 2.13 -6.56
C LEU A 252 -24.70 0.62 -6.67
N PRO A 253 -23.63 -0.20 -6.73
CA PRO A 253 -23.75 -1.64 -6.58
C PRO A 253 -24.23 -1.98 -5.16
N GLN A 254 -24.91 -3.12 -5.00
CA GLN A 254 -25.38 -3.57 -3.68
C GLN A 254 -24.22 -4.15 -2.85
N SER A 255 -24.15 -3.80 -1.57
CA SER A 255 -23.24 -4.42 -0.60
C SER A 255 -24.00 -5.33 0.37
N SER A 256 -23.94 -6.65 0.14
CA SER A 256 -24.72 -7.63 0.91
C SER A 256 -23.91 -8.74 1.59
N LYS A 257 -22.69 -9.02 1.10
CA LYS A 257 -21.80 -10.01 1.69
C LYS A 257 -21.12 -9.40 2.91
N ARG A 258 -21.23 -9.99 4.10
CA ARG A 258 -20.47 -9.53 5.26
C ARG A 258 -18.99 -9.83 5.05
N TYR A 259 -18.14 -8.86 5.37
CA TYR A 259 -16.71 -8.98 5.13
C TYR A 259 -16.05 -10.10 5.95
N PHE A 260 -16.51 -10.29 7.19
CA PHE A 260 -16.11 -11.44 8.02
C PHE A 260 -16.35 -12.78 7.32
N ASP A 261 -17.55 -13.01 6.79
CA ASP A 261 -17.89 -14.26 6.10
C ASP A 261 -17.01 -14.46 4.86
N TYR A 262 -16.71 -13.36 4.16
CA TYR A 262 -15.89 -13.41 2.96
C TYR A 262 -14.42 -13.72 3.27
N LEU A 263 -13.82 -13.06 4.26
CA LEU A 263 -12.46 -13.36 4.70
C LEU A 263 -12.33 -14.80 5.24
N THR A 264 -13.37 -15.30 5.91
CA THR A 264 -13.43 -16.69 6.38
C THR A 264 -13.44 -17.69 5.21
N GLU A 265 -14.23 -17.43 4.17
CA GLU A 265 -14.25 -18.27 2.95
C GLU A 265 -12.91 -18.28 2.22
N LEU A 266 -12.18 -17.17 2.26
CA LEU A 266 -10.84 -17.05 1.68
C LEU A 266 -9.74 -17.66 2.56
N GLY A 267 -10.05 -18.00 3.83
CA GLY A 267 -9.05 -18.46 4.80
C GLY A 267 -8.08 -17.35 5.24
N TYR A 268 -8.52 -16.09 5.25
CA TYR A 268 -7.69 -14.92 5.54
C TYR A 268 -7.69 -14.58 7.05
N ASP A 269 -7.29 -15.55 7.89
CA ASP A 269 -7.30 -15.44 9.35
C ASP A 269 -6.48 -14.25 9.88
N LYS A 270 -5.40 -13.88 9.18
CA LYS A 270 -4.59 -12.69 9.47
C LYS A 270 -5.44 -11.42 9.45
N LEU A 271 -6.14 -11.19 8.33
CA LEU A 271 -6.95 -9.99 8.16
C LEU A 271 -8.08 -9.95 9.17
N LEU A 272 -8.68 -11.11 9.47
CA LEU A 272 -9.67 -11.22 10.54
C LEU A 272 -9.11 -10.74 11.89
N ALA A 273 -7.92 -11.19 12.27
CA ALA A 273 -7.29 -10.79 13.52
C ALA A 273 -6.90 -9.30 13.53
N GLU A 274 -6.26 -8.82 12.47
CA GLU A 274 -5.77 -7.44 12.40
C GLU A 274 -6.89 -6.40 12.36
N THR A 275 -7.99 -6.67 11.65
CA THR A 275 -9.14 -5.76 11.62
C THR A 275 -10.10 -5.99 12.81
N GLY A 276 -9.77 -6.93 13.70
CA GLY A 276 -10.62 -7.32 14.84
C GLY A 276 -11.95 -7.96 14.44
N LEU A 277 -12.08 -8.45 13.20
CA LEU A 277 -13.26 -9.20 12.74
C LEU A 277 -13.25 -10.65 13.23
N ASP A 278 -12.11 -11.15 13.68
CA ASP A 278 -11.99 -12.47 14.31
C ASP A 278 -12.94 -12.62 15.50
N ILE A 279 -13.40 -11.52 16.11
CA ILE A 279 -14.42 -11.54 17.16
C ILE A 279 -15.71 -12.26 16.76
N TYR A 280 -16.06 -12.28 15.46
CA TYR A 280 -17.26 -12.96 14.97
C TYR A 280 -17.10 -14.48 14.88
N MET A 281 -15.88 -15.02 15.06
CA MET A 281 -15.68 -16.45 15.24
C MET A 281 -16.31 -16.91 16.56
N ASP A 282 -16.97 -18.06 16.54
CA ASP A 282 -17.62 -18.63 17.73
C ASP A 282 -16.63 -18.80 18.89
N GLU A 283 -15.39 -19.17 18.58
CA GLU A 283 -14.32 -19.32 19.57
C GLU A 283 -13.90 -17.99 20.23
N ASN A 284 -14.29 -16.84 19.68
CA ASN A 284 -14.05 -15.51 20.22
C ASN A 284 -15.32 -14.88 20.82
N THR A 285 -16.37 -15.69 21.03
CA THR A 285 -17.62 -15.27 21.68
C THR A 285 -17.77 -15.96 23.03
N ALA A 286 -17.68 -15.20 24.11
CA ALA A 286 -17.88 -15.68 25.48
C ALA A 286 -19.34 -15.54 25.94
N LYS A 287 -19.92 -16.65 26.40
CA LYS A 287 -21.26 -16.70 27.00
C LYS A 287 -21.22 -16.54 28.52
N ASP A 288 -20.12 -16.93 29.13
CA ASP A 288 -19.88 -16.85 30.58
C ASP A 288 -18.45 -16.40 30.91
N GLU A 289 -18.18 -16.26 32.21
CA GLU A 289 -16.88 -15.80 32.74
C GLU A 289 -15.72 -16.75 32.39
N ASN A 290 -15.94 -18.06 32.41
CA ASN A 290 -14.89 -19.06 32.18
C ASN A 290 -14.47 -19.09 30.71
N GLU A 291 -15.45 -19.02 29.81
CA GLU A 291 -15.19 -18.86 28.38
C GLU A 291 -14.42 -17.56 28.13
N LEU A 292 -14.84 -16.45 28.73
CA LEU A 292 -14.13 -15.17 28.60
C LEU A 292 -12.68 -15.26 29.07
N ARG A 293 -12.43 -15.87 30.25
CA ARG A 293 -11.06 -16.09 30.76
C ARG A 293 -10.21 -16.88 29.76
N THR A 294 -10.75 -17.96 29.21
CA THR A 294 -10.03 -18.83 28.25
C THR A 294 -9.69 -18.07 26.97
N ILE A 295 -10.63 -17.30 26.43
CA ILE A 295 -10.41 -16.49 25.22
C ILE A 295 -9.36 -15.41 25.46
N LEU A 296 -9.45 -14.71 26.59
CA LEU A 296 -8.48 -13.68 26.95
C LEU A 296 -7.07 -14.24 27.13
N GLU A 297 -6.93 -15.38 27.83
CA GLU A 297 -5.64 -16.07 28.00
C GLU A 297 -5.04 -16.50 26.65
N ARG A 298 -5.86 -16.97 25.70
CA ARG A 298 -5.40 -17.29 24.35
C ARG A 298 -4.93 -16.03 23.61
N LYS A 299 -5.73 -14.96 23.62
CA LYS A 299 -5.44 -13.74 22.83
C LYS A 299 -4.22 -12.95 23.34
N ILE A 300 -3.84 -13.07 24.62
CA ILE A 300 -2.61 -12.43 25.13
C ILE A 300 -1.32 -13.18 24.78
N LYS A 301 -1.38 -14.38 24.19
CA LYS A 301 -0.20 -15.25 23.94
C LYS A 301 0.94 -14.55 23.19
N TYR A 302 0.59 -13.70 22.22
CA TYR A 302 1.54 -12.96 21.36
C TYR A 302 1.75 -11.51 21.80
N HIS A 303 1.26 -11.17 23.00
CA HIS A 303 1.41 -9.86 23.62
C HIS A 303 0.91 -8.69 22.75
N PRO A 304 -0.33 -8.74 22.22
CA PRO A 304 -0.88 -7.63 21.45
C PRO A 304 -1.12 -6.40 22.32
N LEU A 305 -1.15 -5.21 21.72
CA LEU A 305 -1.52 -3.98 22.45
C LEU A 305 -3.04 -3.82 22.62
N LYS A 306 -3.83 -4.51 21.79
CA LYS A 306 -5.30 -4.50 21.82
C LYS A 306 -5.84 -5.92 21.65
N ILE A 307 -6.89 -6.24 22.40
CA ILE A 307 -7.66 -7.48 22.29
C ILE A 307 -9.14 -7.12 22.21
N SER A 308 -9.86 -7.75 21.29
CA SER A 308 -11.32 -7.64 21.20
C SER A 308 -11.96 -9.02 21.38
N VAL A 309 -13.07 -9.08 22.11
CA VAL A 309 -13.85 -10.30 22.39
C VAL A 309 -15.34 -9.99 22.32
N ARG A 310 -16.14 -10.86 21.69
CA ARG A 310 -17.61 -10.78 21.79
C ARG A 310 -18.05 -11.40 23.12
N VAL A 311 -18.93 -10.72 23.83
CA VAL A 311 -19.48 -11.18 25.10
C VAL A 311 -21.01 -11.14 25.05
N SER A 312 -21.65 -12.16 25.62
CA SER A 312 -23.11 -12.17 25.77
C SER A 312 -23.60 -10.91 26.49
N LYS A 313 -24.71 -10.33 26.02
CA LYS A 313 -25.35 -9.18 26.68
C LYS A 313 -25.81 -9.48 28.12
N THR A 314 -25.94 -10.75 28.47
CA THR A 314 -26.31 -11.20 29.83
C THR A 314 -25.13 -11.29 30.79
N LEU A 315 -23.89 -11.12 30.31
CA LEU A 315 -22.70 -11.22 31.14
C LEU A 315 -22.60 -10.01 32.08
N SER A 316 -22.44 -10.25 33.38
CA SER A 316 -22.42 -9.17 34.37
C SER A 316 -21.10 -8.40 34.36
N GLN A 317 -21.14 -7.13 34.79
CA GLN A 317 -19.91 -6.33 34.98
C GLN A 317 -18.94 -6.97 35.97
N GLU A 318 -19.45 -7.68 36.99
CA GLU A 318 -18.63 -8.43 37.94
C GLU A 318 -17.86 -9.57 37.25
N SER A 319 -18.54 -10.33 36.38
CA SER A 319 -17.91 -11.41 35.60
C SER A 319 -16.83 -10.87 34.66
N LEU A 320 -17.13 -9.76 33.97
CA LEU A 320 -16.16 -9.06 33.12
C LEU A 320 -14.93 -8.64 33.93
N ASN A 321 -15.14 -7.96 35.05
CA ASN A 321 -14.05 -7.51 35.92
C ASN A 321 -13.23 -8.69 36.46
N ALA A 322 -13.88 -9.79 36.84
CA ALA A 322 -13.22 -10.98 37.34
C ALA A 322 -12.34 -11.64 36.27
N ALA A 323 -12.84 -11.77 35.03
CA ALA A 323 -12.09 -12.32 33.91
C ALA A 323 -10.91 -11.42 33.51
N MET A 324 -11.12 -10.11 33.40
CA MET A 324 -10.05 -9.15 33.11
C MET A 324 -8.98 -9.14 34.20
N SER A 325 -9.38 -9.17 35.48
CA SER A 325 -8.44 -9.20 36.61
C SER A 325 -7.54 -10.45 36.60
N ASN A 326 -8.00 -11.55 35.98
CA ASN A 326 -7.21 -12.76 35.84
C ASN A 326 -5.93 -12.54 35.03
N LEU A 327 -5.98 -11.63 34.07
CA LEU A 327 -4.86 -11.38 33.17
C LEU A 327 -3.64 -10.85 33.93
N PHE A 328 -3.83 -10.16 35.07
CA PHE A 328 -2.74 -9.73 35.95
C PHE A 328 -1.95 -10.87 36.62
N ARG A 329 -2.39 -12.14 36.47
CA ARG A 329 -1.54 -13.30 36.81
C ARG A 329 -0.32 -13.41 35.90
N ASN A 330 -0.40 -12.83 34.71
CA ASN A 330 0.72 -12.70 33.80
C ASN A 330 1.57 -11.52 34.24
N ASP A 331 2.75 -11.83 34.77
CA ASP A 331 3.64 -10.86 35.38
C ASP A 331 4.20 -9.82 34.40
N PHE A 332 4.11 -10.05 33.09
CA PHE A 332 4.49 -9.11 32.05
C PHE A 332 3.47 -7.97 31.82
N ILE A 333 2.22 -8.12 32.27
CA ILE A 333 1.17 -7.08 32.12
C ILE A 333 1.29 -6.06 33.25
N SER A 334 1.28 -4.77 32.90
CA SER A 334 1.32 -3.65 33.86
C SER A 334 -0.04 -2.98 34.05
N GLU A 335 -0.78 -2.78 32.97
CA GLU A 335 -2.07 -2.08 32.97
C GLU A 335 -3.01 -2.73 31.95
N ILE A 336 -4.29 -2.75 32.28
CA ILE A 336 -5.36 -3.14 31.37
C ILE A 336 -6.40 -2.02 31.40
N GLY A 337 -6.52 -1.30 30.29
CA GLY A 337 -7.64 -0.43 30.00
C GLY A 337 -8.74 -1.21 29.28
N TYR A 338 -9.99 -0.79 29.42
CA TYR A 338 -11.08 -1.33 28.61
C TYR A 338 -12.03 -0.21 28.18
N GLY A 339 -12.53 -0.33 26.95
CA GLY A 339 -13.50 0.61 26.39
C GLY A 339 -14.92 0.36 26.87
N GLN A 340 -15.85 1.23 26.48
CA GLN A 340 -17.27 0.97 26.68
C GLN A 340 -17.70 -0.29 25.92
N LEU A 341 -18.64 -1.05 26.52
CA LEU A 341 -19.28 -2.18 25.86
C LEU A 341 -20.25 -1.65 24.80
N ASN A 342 -19.89 -1.85 23.54
CA ASN A 342 -20.73 -1.49 22.41
C ASN A 342 -21.41 -2.74 21.86
N SER A 343 -22.65 -2.62 21.39
CA SER A 343 -23.25 -3.72 20.62
C SER A 343 -22.44 -3.97 19.35
N ASP A 344 -22.26 -5.23 18.99
CA ASP A 344 -21.64 -5.58 17.70
C ASP A 344 -22.54 -5.20 16.51
N SER A 345 -22.04 -5.41 15.29
CA SER A 345 -22.78 -5.13 14.05
C SER A 345 -24.10 -5.92 13.93
N THR A 346 -24.21 -7.07 14.60
CA THR A 346 -25.43 -7.90 14.61
C THR A 346 -26.43 -7.47 15.67
N CYS A 347 -26.03 -6.61 16.60
CA CYS A 347 -26.76 -6.24 17.80
C CYS A 347 -27.04 -7.43 18.75
N GLU A 348 -26.41 -8.59 18.57
CA GLU A 348 -26.64 -9.80 19.37
C GLU A 348 -25.74 -9.86 20.61
N CYS A 349 -24.46 -9.52 20.45
CA CYS A 349 -23.48 -9.48 21.53
C CYS A 349 -22.99 -8.06 21.79
N ASN A 350 -22.30 -7.88 22.92
CA ASN A 350 -21.46 -6.71 23.14
C ASN A 350 -20.02 -7.04 22.76
N VAL A 351 -19.24 -6.03 22.38
CA VAL A 351 -17.81 -6.13 22.12
C VAL A 351 -17.06 -5.54 23.31
N LEU A 352 -16.21 -6.36 23.93
CA LEU A 352 -15.25 -5.94 24.94
C LEU A 352 -13.91 -5.66 24.25
N ASN A 353 -13.50 -4.40 24.22
CA ASN A 353 -12.17 -3.98 23.77
C ASN A 353 -11.26 -3.76 24.97
N LEU A 354 -10.14 -4.47 25.03
CA LEU A 354 -9.09 -4.33 26.03
C LEU A 354 -7.84 -3.73 25.40
N TYR A 355 -7.20 -2.81 26.13
CA TYR A 355 -5.95 -2.18 25.77
C TYR A 355 -4.91 -2.56 26.83
N LEU A 356 -3.84 -3.21 26.40
CA LEU A 356 -2.82 -3.76 27.30
C LEU A 356 -1.59 -2.88 27.29
N LYS A 357 -1.05 -2.63 28.50
CA LYS A 357 0.33 -2.14 28.65
C LYS A 357 1.16 -3.21 29.33
N TYR A 358 2.40 -3.31 28.87
CA TYR A 358 3.39 -4.24 29.41
C TYR A 358 4.29 -3.51 30.41
N LYS A 359 4.88 -4.25 31.35
CA LYS A 359 5.82 -3.66 32.33
C LYS A 359 7.07 -3.11 31.66
N GLU A 360 7.47 -3.75 30.58
CA GLU A 360 8.61 -3.38 29.76
C GLU A 360 8.23 -3.61 28.30
N THR A 361 8.52 -2.63 27.46
CA THR A 361 8.43 -2.74 25.99
C THR A 361 9.86 -2.84 25.45
N PRO A 362 10.15 -3.75 24.50
CA PRO A 362 11.50 -3.83 23.97
C PRO A 362 11.87 -2.58 23.19
N ASP A 363 13.16 -2.31 23.03
CA ASP A 363 13.65 -1.24 22.16
C ASP A 363 13.52 -1.65 20.69
N ARG A 364 13.69 -2.95 20.41
CA ARG A 364 13.55 -3.57 19.08
C ARG A 364 13.43 -5.08 19.17
N ILE A 365 13.06 -5.69 18.06
CA ILE A 365 13.19 -7.14 17.82
C ILE A 365 14.50 -7.40 17.06
N ALA A 366 15.15 -8.53 17.31
CA ALA A 366 16.36 -8.94 16.64
C ALA A 366 16.30 -10.40 16.19
N PHE A 367 16.96 -10.68 15.08
CA PHE A 367 16.98 -11.98 14.41
C PHE A 367 18.39 -12.56 14.40
N ASP A 368 18.53 -13.87 14.60
CA ASP A 368 19.81 -14.55 14.35
C ASP A 368 19.96 -15.08 12.92
N PHE A 369 18.93 -14.92 12.10
CA PHE A 369 18.82 -15.50 10.77
C PHE A 369 18.67 -14.47 9.64
N SER A 370 18.35 -13.20 9.95
CA SER A 370 18.25 -12.10 8.99
C SER A 370 19.62 -11.80 8.35
N ASP A 371 19.57 -11.24 7.16
CA ASP A 371 20.70 -10.77 6.34
C ASP A 371 21.71 -11.88 6.01
N LYS A 372 21.20 -13.11 5.92
CA LYS A 372 21.96 -14.32 5.60
C LYS A 372 21.45 -15.00 4.35
N VAL A 373 22.32 -15.83 3.79
CA VAL A 373 22.06 -16.66 2.61
C VAL A 373 21.87 -18.12 3.05
N TYR A 374 20.80 -18.76 2.58
CA TYR A 374 20.48 -20.15 2.88
C TYR A 374 20.31 -20.99 1.62
N ASN A 375 20.52 -22.30 1.75
CA ASN A 375 20.25 -23.26 0.70
C ASN A 375 18.78 -23.68 0.78
N THR A 376 18.06 -23.59 -0.33
CA THR A 376 16.66 -24.04 -0.46
C THR A 376 16.45 -25.51 -0.06
N ALA A 377 17.46 -26.36 -0.21
CA ALA A 377 17.40 -27.76 0.22
C ALA A 377 17.54 -27.96 1.74
N THR A 378 17.77 -26.89 2.51
CA THR A 378 17.99 -26.96 3.96
C THR A 378 16.81 -26.40 4.75
N LYS A 379 16.56 -27.05 5.89
CA LYS A 379 15.64 -26.57 6.92
C LYS A 379 16.43 -25.69 7.90
N VAL A 380 16.00 -24.45 8.10
CA VAL A 380 16.76 -23.43 8.86
C VAL A 380 16.07 -23.15 10.19
N ASN A 381 16.72 -23.55 11.29
CA ASN A 381 16.26 -23.15 12.63
C ASN A 381 16.54 -21.66 12.85
N PHE A 382 15.60 -20.95 13.46
CA PHE A 382 15.72 -19.53 13.72
C PHE A 382 15.31 -19.18 15.14
N ASN A 383 15.86 -18.09 15.65
CA ASN A 383 15.39 -17.47 16.89
C ASN A 383 15.09 -15.99 16.68
N VAL A 384 14.06 -15.55 17.41
CA VAL A 384 13.64 -14.16 17.51
C VAL A 384 13.87 -13.68 18.93
N TYR A 385 14.40 -12.48 19.08
CA TYR A 385 14.75 -11.92 20.38
C TYR A 385 14.17 -10.53 20.58
N ALA A 386 13.62 -10.28 21.77
CA ALA A 386 13.30 -8.96 22.26
C ALA A 386 14.54 -8.36 22.95
N ILE A 387 14.90 -7.12 22.59
CA ILE A 387 16.04 -6.39 23.16
C ILE A 387 15.52 -5.32 24.11
N TYR A 388 16.01 -5.31 25.35
CA TYR A 388 15.68 -4.33 26.39
C TYR A 388 16.97 -3.74 26.97
N GLY A 389 17.47 -2.65 26.37
CA GLY A 389 18.79 -2.12 26.62
C GLY A 389 19.87 -3.19 26.44
N ASN A 390 20.47 -3.61 27.55
CA ASN A 390 21.51 -4.65 27.57
C ASN A 390 20.98 -6.08 27.71
N ARG A 391 19.67 -6.28 27.88
CA ARG A 391 19.05 -7.61 28.01
C ARG A 391 18.56 -8.11 26.64
N LYS A 392 18.72 -9.41 26.41
CA LYS A 392 18.26 -10.12 25.20
C LYS A 392 17.44 -11.33 25.63
N ILE A 393 16.16 -11.37 25.27
CA ILE A 393 15.21 -12.42 25.66
C ILE A 393 14.74 -13.14 24.40
N ASN A 394 14.75 -14.49 24.39
CA ASN A 394 14.20 -15.27 23.28
C ASN A 394 12.67 -15.26 23.34
N ILE A 395 12.03 -14.82 22.26
CA ILE A 395 10.58 -14.69 22.12
C ILE A 395 10.03 -15.49 20.93
N THR A 396 10.79 -16.47 20.45
CA THR A 396 10.48 -17.22 19.22
C THR A 396 9.08 -17.86 19.24
N ASP A 397 8.60 -18.31 20.40
CA ASP A 397 7.28 -18.93 20.56
C ASP A 397 6.16 -17.92 20.87
N ASN A 398 6.51 -16.64 21.06
CA ASN A 398 5.61 -15.57 21.49
C ASN A 398 5.52 -14.41 20.50
N VAL A 399 6.07 -14.58 19.30
CA VAL A 399 6.07 -13.58 18.23
C VAL A 399 5.02 -13.91 17.17
N LEU A 400 4.38 -12.88 16.65
CA LEU A 400 3.48 -12.99 15.51
C LEU A 400 4.30 -12.85 14.22
N ILE A 401 4.02 -13.66 13.19
CA ILE A 401 4.82 -13.71 11.96
C ILE A 401 3.93 -13.41 10.75
N TYR A 402 4.37 -12.51 9.87
CA TYR A 402 3.66 -12.13 8.66
C TYR A 402 4.54 -12.15 7.40
N PRO A 403 3.96 -12.43 6.21
CA PRO A 403 2.69 -13.13 6.02
C PRO A 403 2.80 -14.58 6.54
N TYR A 404 1.68 -15.16 6.99
CA TYR A 404 1.65 -16.52 7.54
C TYR A 404 2.01 -17.59 6.50
N ASP A 405 1.79 -17.30 5.22
CA ASP A 405 2.18 -18.12 4.09
C ASP A 405 2.65 -17.20 2.97
N LYS A 406 3.96 -17.21 2.69
CA LYS A 406 4.47 -16.62 1.46
C LYS A 406 4.61 -17.75 0.47
N GLU A 407 4.05 -17.61 -0.72
CA GLU A 407 4.43 -18.47 -1.84
C GLU A 407 5.97 -18.52 -1.90
N GLY A 408 6.55 -19.70 -1.76
CA GLY A 408 8.00 -19.88 -1.71
C GLY A 408 8.64 -20.14 -0.35
N ILE A 409 7.97 -19.93 0.80
CA ILE A 409 8.54 -20.24 2.14
C ILE A 409 7.53 -20.92 3.07
N SER A 410 8.01 -21.72 4.02
CA SER A 410 7.20 -22.37 5.06
C SER A 410 7.82 -22.13 6.42
N ILE A 411 7.03 -21.62 7.36
CA ILE A 411 7.46 -21.21 8.69
C ILE A 411 6.67 -21.97 9.74
N SER A 412 7.33 -22.71 10.62
CA SER A 412 6.67 -23.41 11.73
C SER A 412 7.64 -23.76 12.84
N ASN A 413 7.21 -23.62 14.09
CA ASN A 413 7.92 -24.08 15.29
C ASN A 413 9.42 -23.71 15.30
N GLY A 414 9.73 -22.42 15.15
CA GLY A 414 11.12 -21.92 15.13
C GLY A 414 11.93 -22.40 13.92
N THR A 415 11.27 -22.80 12.83
CA THR A 415 11.95 -23.27 11.63
C THR A 415 11.41 -22.69 10.32
N LEU A 416 12.32 -22.47 9.36
CA LEU A 416 12.06 -21.99 7.99
C LEU A 416 12.43 -23.08 6.98
N SER A 417 11.69 -23.15 5.87
CA SER A 417 12.02 -23.98 4.70
C SER A 417 11.59 -23.25 3.43
N PHE A 418 12.34 -23.38 2.35
CA PHE A 418 12.10 -22.64 1.11
C PHE A 418 11.61 -23.59 0.03
N LYS A 419 10.55 -23.22 -0.69
CA LYS A 419 10.06 -23.93 -1.88
C LYS A 419 10.85 -23.52 -3.12
N ASP A 420 11.24 -22.25 -3.19
CA ASP A 420 11.96 -21.66 -4.32
C ASP A 420 13.17 -20.84 -3.86
N SER A 421 14.06 -20.50 -4.78
CA SER A 421 15.15 -19.55 -4.55
C SER A 421 14.67 -18.12 -4.73
N GLY A 422 15.11 -17.19 -3.89
CA GLY A 422 14.63 -15.81 -3.93
C GLY A 422 15.07 -14.99 -2.73
N SER A 423 14.54 -13.78 -2.65
CA SER A 423 14.67 -12.91 -1.48
C SER A 423 13.34 -12.84 -0.74
N TYR A 424 13.37 -13.06 0.57
CA TYR A 424 12.22 -13.18 1.44
C TYR A 424 12.32 -12.16 2.56
N ASN A 425 11.40 -11.21 2.59
CA ASN A 425 11.15 -10.34 3.73
C ASN A 425 10.00 -10.92 4.54
N ILE A 426 10.22 -11.08 5.84
CA ILE A 426 9.27 -11.68 6.78
C ILE A 426 9.16 -10.74 7.97
N ASP A 427 7.95 -10.30 8.28
CA ASP A 427 7.70 -9.41 9.40
C ASP A 427 7.42 -10.20 10.67
N PHE A 428 7.95 -9.69 11.78
CA PHE A 428 7.76 -10.23 13.12
C PHE A 428 7.21 -9.13 14.01
N GLU A 429 6.15 -9.43 14.76
CA GLU A 429 5.52 -8.47 15.67
C GLU A 429 5.48 -9.02 17.11
N PHE A 430 5.86 -8.15 18.05
CA PHE A 430 5.78 -8.42 19.48
C PHE A 430 5.55 -7.10 20.24
N GLN A 431 4.49 -7.04 21.06
CA GLN A 431 4.15 -5.83 21.84
C GLN A 431 3.98 -4.56 20.99
N GLY A 432 3.45 -4.72 19.76
CA GLY A 432 3.25 -3.64 18.80
C GLY A 432 4.53 -3.15 18.10
N ILE A 433 5.70 -3.70 18.43
CA ILE A 433 6.92 -3.48 17.65
C ILE A 433 6.93 -4.48 16.51
N LYS A 434 7.12 -3.96 15.30
CA LYS A 434 7.22 -4.74 14.07
C LYS A 434 8.60 -4.56 13.46
N GLU A 435 9.25 -5.67 13.13
CA GLU A 435 10.57 -5.69 12.49
C GLU A 435 10.60 -6.71 11.36
N THR A 436 11.35 -6.42 10.29
CA THR A 436 11.43 -7.27 9.10
C THR A 436 12.76 -8.02 9.08
N ALA A 437 12.70 -9.34 8.96
CA ALA A 437 13.86 -10.18 8.66
C ALA A 437 14.00 -10.35 7.15
N SER A 438 15.14 -9.93 6.59
CA SER A 438 15.47 -10.10 5.18
C SER A 438 16.31 -11.35 4.98
N ILE A 439 15.91 -12.24 4.07
CA ILE A 439 16.56 -13.54 3.86
C ILE A 439 16.80 -13.76 2.37
N SER A 440 17.97 -14.29 2.01
CA SER A 440 18.23 -14.76 0.65
C SER A 440 18.30 -16.29 0.64
N ALA A 441 17.49 -16.95 -0.18
CA ALA A 441 17.56 -18.38 -0.41
C ALA A 441 18.06 -18.66 -1.82
N LEU A 442 19.04 -19.54 -1.94
CA LEU A 442 19.63 -19.95 -3.21
C LEU A 442 19.28 -21.40 -3.53
N SER A 443 19.23 -21.72 -4.82
CA SER A 443 19.23 -23.12 -5.26
C SER A 443 20.49 -23.82 -4.73
N SER A 444 20.45 -25.14 -4.60
CA SER A 444 21.64 -25.88 -4.15
C SER A 444 22.86 -25.65 -5.05
N SER A 445 22.66 -25.53 -6.37
CA SER A 445 23.75 -25.25 -7.31
C SER A 445 24.34 -23.85 -7.13
N ALA A 446 23.50 -22.83 -6.92
CA ALA A 446 23.97 -21.48 -6.68
C ALA A 446 24.67 -21.34 -5.33
N PHE A 447 24.19 -22.07 -4.31
CA PHE A 447 24.77 -22.08 -2.98
C PHE A 447 26.21 -22.66 -2.96
N GLU A 448 26.55 -23.54 -3.90
CA GLU A 448 27.92 -24.05 -4.06
C GLU A 448 28.92 -22.98 -4.55
N TYR A 449 28.44 -21.87 -5.12
CA TYR A 449 29.28 -20.78 -5.60
C TYR A 449 29.61 -19.73 -4.54
N ILE A 450 29.14 -19.86 -3.29
CA ILE A 450 29.38 -18.83 -2.26
C ILE A 450 30.32 -19.32 -1.16
N THR A 451 31.03 -18.38 -0.55
CA THR A 451 31.95 -18.62 0.57
C THR A 451 32.10 -17.39 1.46
N ASP A 452 32.30 -17.61 2.76
CA ASP A 452 32.64 -16.53 3.70
C ASP A 452 34.09 -16.05 3.52
N LYS A 453 34.93 -16.81 2.81
CA LYS A 453 36.36 -16.54 2.68
C LYS A 453 36.66 -15.68 1.46
N LYS A 454 37.19 -14.49 1.70
CA LYS A 454 37.85 -13.72 0.65
C LYS A 454 39.07 -14.49 0.14
N THR A 455 39.21 -14.57 -1.18
CA THR A 455 40.38 -15.19 -1.81
C THR A 455 41.44 -14.13 -2.16
N GLU A 456 42.72 -14.48 -2.11
CA GLU A 456 43.83 -13.60 -2.49
C GLU A 456 43.97 -13.49 -4.02
N ASN A 457 42.90 -13.06 -4.69
CA ASN A 457 42.85 -12.91 -6.14
C ASN A 457 42.78 -11.43 -6.57
N PRO A 458 43.20 -11.12 -7.80
CA PRO A 458 43.22 -9.74 -8.31
C PRO A 458 41.85 -9.06 -8.34
N VAL A 459 40.79 -9.86 -8.44
CA VAL A 459 39.40 -9.41 -8.44
C VAL A 459 38.56 -10.44 -7.68
N ASN A 460 37.76 -9.95 -6.74
CA ASN A 460 36.73 -10.73 -6.06
C ASN A 460 35.34 -10.16 -6.38
N VAL A 461 34.30 -10.95 -6.16
CA VAL A 461 32.89 -10.53 -6.27
C VAL A 461 32.19 -10.89 -4.98
N LYS A 462 31.41 -9.97 -4.42
CA LYS A 462 30.63 -10.16 -3.21
C LYS A 462 29.16 -9.83 -3.46
N ILE A 463 28.27 -10.77 -3.14
CA ILE A 463 26.81 -10.71 -3.35
C ILE A 463 26.15 -11.19 -2.06
N TYR A 464 25.13 -10.48 -1.56
CA TYR A 464 24.44 -10.83 -0.30
C TYR A 464 25.41 -11.08 0.87
N ASN A 465 26.42 -10.21 0.99
CA ASN A 465 27.50 -10.30 1.96
C ASN A 465 28.38 -11.57 1.88
N GLN A 466 28.24 -12.38 0.84
CA GLN A 466 29.04 -13.59 0.58
C GLN A 466 29.97 -13.41 -0.62
N TYR A 467 31.19 -13.96 -0.55
CA TYR A 467 32.11 -13.97 -1.69
C TYR A 467 31.72 -15.08 -2.67
N ILE A 468 31.98 -14.86 -3.96
CA ILE A 468 31.86 -15.92 -4.97
C ILE A 468 33.13 -16.79 -4.95
N ASP A 469 32.96 -18.09 -4.75
CA ASP A 469 34.03 -19.08 -4.82
C ASP A 469 34.32 -19.49 -6.26
N PHE A 470 35.18 -18.72 -6.91
CA PHE A 470 35.67 -19.04 -8.25
C PHE A 470 36.65 -20.22 -8.30
N SER A 471 37.17 -20.68 -7.15
CA SER A 471 38.08 -21.83 -7.10
C SER A 471 37.35 -23.13 -7.43
N SER A 472 36.10 -23.27 -6.95
CA SER A 472 35.21 -24.39 -7.25
C SER A 472 35.02 -24.65 -8.75
N ILE A 473 35.11 -23.60 -9.56
CA ILE A 473 34.93 -23.65 -11.02
C ILE A 473 36.21 -23.44 -11.82
N SER A 474 37.34 -23.21 -11.16
CA SER A 474 38.66 -22.99 -11.77
C SER A 474 38.66 -21.90 -12.85
N GLN A 475 37.86 -20.84 -12.67
CA GLN A 475 37.81 -19.71 -13.60
C GLN A 475 37.61 -18.40 -12.83
N TRP A 476 38.68 -17.64 -12.72
CA TRP A 476 38.70 -16.36 -12.02
C TRP A 476 38.18 -15.22 -12.90
N PRO A 477 37.59 -14.18 -12.28
CA PRO A 477 37.31 -12.92 -12.95
C PRO A 477 38.60 -12.19 -13.34
N PHE A 478 38.54 -11.35 -14.35
CA PHE A 478 39.67 -10.54 -14.80
C PHE A 478 39.21 -9.16 -15.27
N ILE A 479 40.14 -8.21 -15.36
CA ILE A 479 39.86 -6.87 -15.88
C ILE A 479 40.33 -6.80 -17.33
N GLU A 480 39.45 -6.36 -18.21
CA GLU A 480 39.75 -6.07 -19.60
C GLU A 480 39.18 -4.71 -19.98
N ASN A 481 39.99 -3.82 -20.55
CA ASN A 481 39.60 -2.46 -20.93
C ASN A 481 38.82 -1.69 -19.83
N GLY A 482 39.24 -1.86 -18.57
CA GLY A 482 38.59 -1.22 -17.43
C GLY A 482 37.20 -1.79 -17.09
N ARG A 483 36.88 -3.01 -17.54
CA ARG A 483 35.66 -3.75 -17.19
C ARG A 483 36.02 -5.06 -16.52
N THR A 484 35.30 -5.39 -15.46
CA THR A 484 35.42 -6.68 -14.78
C THR A 484 34.62 -7.74 -15.54
N MET A 485 35.33 -8.71 -16.07
CA MET A 485 34.80 -9.88 -16.76
C MET A 485 34.63 -11.02 -15.77
N VAL A 486 33.44 -11.62 -15.73
CA VAL A 486 33.11 -12.69 -14.76
C VAL A 486 32.51 -13.92 -15.43
N PRO A 487 32.68 -15.12 -14.85
CA PRO A 487 31.98 -16.32 -15.31
C PRO A 487 30.48 -16.12 -15.08
N LEU A 488 29.71 -16.07 -16.16
CA LEU A 488 28.29 -15.70 -16.12
C LEU A 488 27.51 -16.53 -15.08
N ARG A 489 27.55 -17.86 -15.20
CA ARG A 489 26.73 -18.74 -14.37
C ARG A 489 27.00 -18.56 -12.86
N ALA A 490 28.28 -18.54 -12.47
CA ALA A 490 28.69 -18.49 -11.07
C ALA A 490 28.28 -17.19 -10.36
N VAL A 491 28.19 -16.09 -11.11
CA VAL A 491 27.80 -14.78 -10.55
C VAL A 491 26.29 -14.60 -10.58
N PHE A 492 25.64 -14.91 -11.71
CA PHE A 492 24.23 -14.56 -11.89
C PHE A 492 23.26 -15.59 -11.32
N GLU A 493 23.61 -16.88 -11.19
CA GLU A 493 22.77 -17.82 -10.45
C GLU A 493 22.70 -17.48 -8.94
N VAL A 494 23.78 -16.91 -8.37
CA VAL A 494 23.78 -16.41 -6.97
C VAL A 494 22.86 -15.19 -6.80
N MET A 495 22.56 -14.45 -7.87
CA MET A 495 21.54 -13.39 -7.88
C MET A 495 20.14 -13.92 -8.23
N ASN A 496 19.92 -15.23 -8.09
CA ASN A 496 18.68 -15.92 -8.43
C ASN A 496 18.27 -15.80 -9.91
N CYS A 497 19.22 -15.55 -10.82
CA CYS A 497 18.95 -15.59 -12.26
C CYS A 497 18.94 -17.03 -12.77
N LYS A 498 18.00 -17.35 -13.65
CA LYS A 498 18.03 -18.61 -14.41
C LYS A 498 18.99 -18.45 -15.58
N VAL A 499 20.08 -19.23 -15.58
CA VAL A 499 21.10 -19.19 -16.64
C VAL A 499 21.06 -20.46 -17.48
N SER A 500 20.85 -20.32 -18.78
CA SER A 500 20.88 -21.42 -19.75
C SER A 500 21.74 -21.10 -20.97
N TRP A 501 22.04 -22.12 -21.77
CA TRP A 501 22.88 -22.01 -22.96
C TRP A 501 22.13 -22.57 -24.16
N ASP A 502 21.96 -21.74 -25.19
CA ASP A 502 21.49 -22.17 -26.50
C ASP A 502 22.69 -22.59 -27.35
N THR A 503 22.81 -23.90 -27.59
CA THR A 503 23.87 -24.49 -28.39
C THR A 503 23.78 -24.14 -29.87
N ALA A 504 22.56 -23.95 -30.40
CA ALA A 504 22.37 -23.69 -31.84
C ALA A 504 22.89 -22.30 -32.22
N THR A 505 22.73 -21.33 -31.32
CA THR A 505 23.14 -19.94 -31.54
C THR A 505 24.39 -19.53 -30.76
N SER A 506 24.97 -20.44 -29.97
CA SER A 506 26.07 -20.15 -29.04
C SER A 506 25.79 -18.92 -28.16
N THR A 507 24.60 -18.90 -27.57
CA THR A 507 24.07 -17.75 -26.82
C THR A 507 23.76 -18.15 -25.40
N ALA A 508 24.28 -17.38 -24.44
CA ALA A 508 23.83 -17.51 -23.07
C ALA A 508 22.52 -16.74 -22.86
N VAL A 509 21.61 -17.34 -22.11
CA VAL A 509 20.30 -16.77 -21.77
C VAL A 509 20.24 -16.59 -20.26
N VAL A 510 19.96 -15.37 -19.82
CA VAL A 510 19.74 -15.01 -18.42
C VAL A 510 18.30 -14.53 -18.28
N GLU A 511 17.55 -15.13 -17.37
CA GLU A 511 16.17 -14.74 -17.06
C GLU A 511 16.04 -14.40 -15.57
N LYS A 512 15.48 -13.23 -15.25
CA LYS A 512 15.20 -12.77 -13.88
C LYS A 512 14.00 -11.82 -13.91
N ASP A 513 12.98 -12.10 -13.10
CA ASP A 513 11.82 -11.22 -12.85
C ASP A 513 11.21 -10.60 -14.12
N GLY A 514 11.02 -11.42 -15.16
CA GLY A 514 10.46 -10.99 -16.46
C GLY A 514 11.49 -10.39 -17.44
N THR A 515 12.69 -10.03 -16.98
CA THR A 515 13.79 -9.59 -17.83
C THR A 515 14.51 -10.78 -18.44
N LYS A 516 14.65 -10.77 -19.77
CA LYS A 516 15.40 -11.76 -20.55
C LYS A 516 16.58 -11.12 -21.27
N ILE A 517 17.78 -11.63 -20.99
CA ILE A 517 19.03 -11.16 -21.56
C ILE A 517 19.64 -12.27 -22.41
N LEU A 518 19.86 -11.98 -23.70
CA LEU A 518 20.54 -12.87 -24.64
C LEU A 518 21.96 -12.35 -24.90
N ILE A 519 22.95 -13.21 -24.70
CA ILE A 519 24.38 -12.85 -24.77
C ILE A 519 25.08 -13.84 -25.71
N PRO A 520 25.12 -13.55 -27.02
CA PRO A 520 25.89 -14.35 -27.97
C PRO A 520 27.38 -14.33 -27.61
N ALA A 521 28.03 -15.50 -27.68
CA ALA A 521 29.47 -15.57 -27.45
C ALA A 521 30.26 -14.81 -28.52
N ASN A 522 31.38 -14.21 -28.12
CA ASN A 522 32.28 -13.43 -28.96
C ASN A 522 31.62 -12.24 -29.66
N SER A 523 30.54 -11.70 -29.08
CA SER A 523 29.78 -10.57 -29.60
C SER A 523 29.96 -9.32 -28.72
N ASN A 524 29.95 -8.14 -29.34
CA ASN A 524 29.84 -6.84 -28.69
C ASN A 524 28.38 -6.42 -28.48
N THR A 525 27.42 -7.28 -28.79
CA THR A 525 25.99 -6.98 -28.72
C THR A 525 25.29 -8.05 -27.91
N ALA A 526 24.54 -7.61 -26.91
CA ALA A 526 23.58 -8.41 -26.16
C ALA A 526 22.17 -7.85 -26.42
N TYR A 527 21.14 -8.60 -26.01
CA TYR A 527 19.74 -8.20 -26.20
C TYR A 527 19.02 -8.25 -24.86
N ILE A 528 18.37 -7.16 -24.47
CA ILE A 528 17.52 -7.09 -23.27
C ILE A 528 16.08 -6.97 -23.77
N ASN A 529 15.24 -7.96 -23.45
CA ASN A 529 13.84 -8.04 -23.89
C ASN A 529 13.70 -7.81 -25.41
N GLY A 530 14.61 -8.40 -26.19
CA GLY A 530 14.66 -8.29 -27.65
C GLY A 530 15.33 -7.02 -28.19
N THR A 531 15.61 -6.02 -27.35
CA THR A 531 16.28 -4.77 -27.77
C THR A 531 17.79 -4.94 -27.73
N ALA A 532 18.47 -4.65 -28.86
CA ALA A 532 19.92 -4.71 -28.96
C ALA A 532 20.59 -3.64 -28.07
N LYS A 533 21.64 -4.03 -27.36
CA LYS A 533 22.46 -3.18 -26.50
C LYS A 533 23.94 -3.52 -26.70
N ALA A 534 24.78 -2.49 -26.77
CA ALA A 534 26.22 -2.65 -26.92
C ALA A 534 26.85 -3.07 -25.59
N LEU A 535 27.85 -3.95 -25.66
CA LEU A 535 28.74 -4.29 -24.56
C LEU A 535 30.03 -3.49 -24.71
N ASP A 536 30.49 -2.88 -23.62
CA ASP A 536 31.77 -2.16 -23.58
C ASP A 536 32.98 -3.08 -23.88
N VAL A 537 32.84 -4.36 -23.54
CA VAL A 537 33.81 -5.43 -23.83
C VAL A 537 33.01 -6.66 -24.29
N PRO A 538 33.43 -7.35 -25.37
CA PRO A 538 32.69 -8.49 -25.89
C PRO A 538 32.54 -9.59 -24.83
N ALA A 539 31.41 -10.30 -24.86
CA ALA A 539 31.32 -11.57 -24.16
C ALA A 539 32.29 -12.58 -24.78
N LYS A 540 33.01 -13.37 -23.98
CA LYS A 540 34.08 -14.27 -24.47
C LYS A 540 33.94 -15.67 -23.92
N LEU A 541 34.30 -16.67 -24.72
CA LEU A 541 34.51 -18.02 -24.21
C LEU A 541 35.95 -18.18 -23.72
N VAL A 542 36.12 -18.44 -22.43
CA VAL A 542 37.42 -18.71 -21.79
C VAL A 542 37.28 -20.02 -21.00
N ASN A 543 38.13 -21.00 -21.29
CA ASN A 543 38.09 -22.34 -20.66
C ASN A 543 36.68 -22.96 -20.64
N ASN A 544 35.98 -22.88 -21.79
CA ASN A 544 34.62 -23.37 -21.96
C ASN A 544 33.55 -22.70 -21.05
N ARG A 545 33.84 -21.48 -20.58
CA ARG A 545 32.91 -20.66 -19.80
C ARG A 545 32.73 -19.31 -20.49
N ILE A 546 31.48 -18.83 -20.53
CA ILE A 546 31.21 -17.49 -21.04
C ILE A 546 31.53 -16.45 -19.96
N MET A 547 32.42 -15.54 -20.31
CA MET A 547 32.87 -14.40 -19.53
C MET A 547 32.17 -13.16 -20.04
N VAL A 548 31.61 -12.37 -19.13
CA VAL A 548 30.75 -11.23 -19.47
C VAL A 548 31.09 -10.01 -18.63
N PRO A 549 30.86 -8.78 -19.14
CA PRO A 549 30.98 -7.58 -18.33
C PRO A 549 29.96 -7.63 -17.18
N LEU A 550 30.42 -7.74 -15.95
CA LEU A 550 29.56 -7.91 -14.77
C LEU A 550 28.53 -6.78 -14.65
N ARG A 551 28.98 -5.54 -14.84
CA ARG A 551 28.15 -4.33 -14.68
C ARG A 551 26.95 -4.33 -15.63
N PHE A 552 27.16 -4.69 -16.89
CA PHE A 552 26.11 -4.66 -17.91
C PHE A 552 24.90 -5.51 -17.52
N ILE A 553 25.15 -6.75 -17.10
CA ILE A 553 24.07 -7.67 -16.75
C ILE A 553 23.48 -7.31 -15.39
N SER A 554 24.29 -6.86 -14.43
CA SER A 554 23.81 -6.46 -13.10
C SER A 554 22.85 -5.26 -13.20
N GLU A 555 23.22 -4.21 -13.94
CA GLU A 555 22.36 -3.04 -14.14
C GLU A 555 21.11 -3.37 -14.96
N ALA A 556 21.18 -4.37 -15.86
CA ALA A 556 20.02 -4.85 -16.61
C ALA A 556 18.98 -5.59 -15.74
N ILE A 557 19.36 -6.04 -14.55
CA ILE A 557 18.47 -6.66 -13.55
C ILE A 557 18.31 -5.77 -12.31
N ASP A 558 18.46 -4.45 -12.49
CA ASP A 558 18.28 -3.42 -11.47
C ASP A 558 19.17 -3.57 -10.24
N LYS A 559 20.40 -4.08 -10.43
CA LYS A 559 21.41 -4.21 -9.37
C LYS A 559 22.45 -3.11 -9.39
N THR A 560 22.85 -2.67 -8.20
CA THR A 560 23.87 -1.64 -8.03
C THR A 560 25.26 -2.28 -7.93
N VAL A 561 26.22 -1.79 -8.73
CA VAL A 561 27.58 -2.31 -8.79
C VAL A 561 28.61 -1.28 -8.33
N ILE A 562 29.27 -1.58 -7.21
CA ILE A 562 30.31 -0.75 -6.60
C ILE A 562 31.66 -1.46 -6.66
N TRP A 563 32.72 -0.73 -6.98
CA TRP A 563 34.09 -1.24 -6.90
C TRP A 563 34.74 -0.77 -5.60
N ASP A 564 35.10 -1.71 -4.73
CA ASP A 564 35.97 -1.45 -3.60
C ASP A 564 37.42 -1.67 -4.02
N ASN A 565 38.16 -0.57 -4.14
CA ASN A 565 39.54 -0.60 -4.57
C ASN A 565 40.50 -1.15 -3.49
N ALA A 566 40.22 -0.90 -2.21
CA ALA A 566 41.05 -1.39 -1.11
C ALA A 566 40.92 -2.91 -1.02
N GLU A 567 39.68 -3.39 -1.10
CA GLU A 567 39.39 -4.81 -1.02
C GLU A 567 39.54 -5.54 -2.36
N ARG A 568 39.80 -4.84 -3.47
CA ARG A 568 39.82 -5.39 -4.84
C ARG A 568 38.59 -6.25 -5.12
N THR A 569 37.43 -5.74 -4.71
CA THR A 569 36.17 -6.49 -4.69
C THR A 569 35.07 -5.71 -5.39
N VAL A 570 34.33 -6.37 -6.27
CA VAL A 570 33.06 -5.86 -6.78
C VAL A 570 31.97 -6.20 -5.75
N LEU A 571 31.29 -5.18 -5.24
CA LEU A 571 30.14 -5.29 -4.36
C LEU A 571 28.86 -5.14 -5.19
N ILE A 572 27.92 -6.06 -5.03
CA ILE A 572 26.61 -6.02 -5.68
C ILE A 572 25.50 -5.98 -4.61
N TYR A 573 24.56 -5.05 -4.78
CA TYR A 573 23.39 -4.84 -3.93
C TYR A 573 22.09 -4.93 -4.76
#